data_AF-A0A8H4KF50-F1
#
_entry.id   AF-A0A8H4KF50-F1
#
_cell.length_a   1.000
_cell.length_b   1.000
_cell.length_c   1.000
_cell.angle_alpha   90.00
_cell.angle_beta   90.00
_cell.angle_gamma   90.00
#
_symmetry.space_group_name_H-M   'P 1'
#
loop_
_entity.id
_entity.type
_entity.pdbx_description
1 polymer ?
#
loop_
_entity_poly.entity_id
_entity_poly.type
_entity_poly.pdbx_seq_one_letter_code
_entity_poly.pdbx_strand_id
1 'polypeptide(L)'
;PCKITKSSSSLNALLASAASAVAADRYGIDYQNIEVNTDLATLFLESVLLPTVNGKSFIQHPKLLSEISKGDLYDSNKPIHVAATNVYKAKDCRFYHLHGSMNAEPTMRMIGVEEKDVTREEAIKLFSKPVAKHDAGDVEKRANEEFKQAGATCLTPDEFFASQHWKVISAEPLWNKTAIPAPQSQWPTQNGDGYKPLAGIRVIDFSRVIAAPVISKLLAVLDADVIKVTNEKLPDIAPLWMDLSTGKRDTNLDLKTDEGKTAFSKLVEGADVLIDGYRPGALARLGFDSASLRKINQRLIYVRENFYGFKGPLAYRSGWQQISDCLVGISWLQGQFMGLDEPVVPLLPNSDYQTGIVGAIAILQALLERTKNDQTYDVDVSLTQYNIWYYRLGQYDEAQAQELLERNAGFSVRHYNEMQTLIFKTHAAIQKARPDIFKHPEYFWKMSGKEWGLEDEEDITILAPAFKLEKSRLEYTVPSGSRGRSKPEWLN
;
A
#
# COMPACT_ATOMS: atom_id res chain seq x y z
N PRO A 1 14.01 -0.33 -15.62
CA PRO A 1 14.30 -1.69 -16.11
C PRO A 1 13.17 -2.72 -15.95
N CYS A 2 12.48 -2.73 -14.82
CA CYS A 2 11.50 -3.77 -14.51
C CYS A 2 10.11 -3.47 -15.12
N LYS A 3 9.28 -4.50 -15.28
CA LYS A 3 8.04 -4.47 -16.09
C LYS A 3 6.81 -3.93 -15.32
N ILE A 4 6.89 -2.70 -14.78
CA ILE A 4 5.88 -2.08 -13.88
C ILE A 4 4.45 -2.18 -14.42
N THR A 5 4.17 -1.63 -15.61
CA THR A 5 2.81 -1.64 -16.19
C THR A 5 2.31 -3.06 -16.44
N LYS A 6 3.16 -3.93 -17.00
CA LYS A 6 2.77 -5.32 -17.33
C LYS A 6 2.42 -6.10 -16.06
N SER A 7 3.20 -5.92 -14.98
CA SER A 7 2.91 -6.59 -13.70
C SER A 7 1.59 -6.07 -13.11
N SER A 8 1.36 -4.76 -13.11
CA SER A 8 0.10 -4.16 -12.65
C SER A 8 -1.11 -4.65 -13.44
N SER A 9 -1.03 -4.65 -14.77
CA SER A 9 -2.11 -5.15 -15.64
C SER A 9 -2.38 -6.64 -15.41
N SER A 10 -1.33 -7.46 -15.27
CA SER A 10 -1.49 -8.91 -15.03
C SER A 10 -2.12 -9.22 -13.69
N LEU A 11 -1.78 -8.48 -12.64
CA LEU A 11 -2.39 -8.65 -11.31
C LEU A 11 -3.84 -8.17 -11.31
N ASN A 12 -4.17 -7.07 -12.00
CA ASN A 12 -5.56 -6.66 -12.17
C ASN A 12 -6.39 -7.70 -12.95
N ALA A 13 -5.81 -8.35 -13.96
CA ALA A 13 -6.47 -9.44 -14.67
C ALA A 13 -6.76 -10.63 -13.73
N LEU A 14 -5.80 -10.99 -12.87
CA LEU A 14 -5.98 -12.06 -11.89
C LEU A 14 -7.03 -11.69 -10.82
N LEU A 15 -7.02 -10.45 -10.34
CA LEU A 15 -8.05 -9.93 -9.42
C LEU A 15 -9.44 -10.01 -10.03
N ALA A 16 -9.60 -9.54 -11.27
CA ALA A 16 -10.86 -9.60 -11.99
C ALA A 16 -11.31 -11.06 -12.22
N SER A 17 -10.38 -11.97 -12.51
CA SER A 17 -10.66 -13.39 -12.67
C SER A 17 -11.16 -14.03 -11.36
N ALA A 18 -10.52 -13.71 -10.24
CA ALA A 18 -10.96 -14.15 -8.92
C ALA A 18 -12.34 -13.58 -8.57
N ALA A 19 -12.61 -12.31 -8.89
CA ALA A 19 -13.90 -11.68 -8.68
C ALA A 19 -15.00 -12.32 -9.55
N SER A 20 -14.69 -12.65 -10.82
CA SER A 20 -15.59 -13.42 -11.68
C SER A 20 -15.89 -14.80 -11.11
N ALA A 21 -14.89 -15.48 -10.53
CA ALA A 21 -15.10 -16.79 -9.92
C ALA A 21 -15.97 -16.74 -8.67
N VAL A 22 -15.79 -15.70 -7.84
CA VAL A 22 -16.69 -15.42 -6.71
C VAL A 22 -18.12 -15.16 -7.19
N ALA A 23 -18.31 -14.32 -8.21
CA ALA A 23 -19.64 -14.03 -8.75
C ALA A 23 -20.32 -15.28 -9.34
N ALA A 24 -19.58 -16.12 -10.06
CA ALA A 24 -20.08 -17.37 -10.61
C ALA A 24 -20.54 -18.33 -9.50
N ASP A 25 -19.71 -18.54 -8.48
CA ASP A 25 -20.02 -19.40 -7.33
C ASP A 25 -21.23 -18.89 -6.54
N ARG A 26 -21.29 -17.57 -6.33
CA ARG A 26 -22.31 -16.93 -5.52
C ARG A 26 -23.68 -16.83 -6.20
N TYR A 27 -23.71 -16.50 -7.48
CA TYR A 27 -24.94 -16.17 -8.20
C TYR A 27 -25.35 -17.22 -9.23
N GLY A 28 -24.57 -18.29 -9.41
CA GLY A 28 -24.86 -19.33 -10.40
C GLY A 28 -24.79 -18.84 -11.85
N ILE A 29 -24.01 -17.79 -12.11
CA ILE A 29 -23.74 -17.31 -13.47
C ILE A 29 -22.49 -17.99 -14.03
N ASP A 30 -22.39 -18.09 -15.36
CA ASP A 30 -21.13 -18.48 -16.01
C ASP A 30 -20.01 -17.46 -15.71
N TYR A 31 -18.76 -17.92 -15.83
CA TYR A 31 -17.63 -17.01 -15.92
C TYR A 31 -17.88 -15.98 -17.02
N GLN A 32 -17.51 -14.74 -16.74
CA GLN A 32 -17.84 -13.59 -17.56
C GLN A 32 -16.61 -13.03 -18.26
N ASN A 33 -16.82 -12.31 -19.37
CA ASN A 33 -15.71 -11.63 -20.04
C ASN A 33 -15.11 -10.56 -19.14
N ILE A 34 -13.78 -10.43 -19.21
CA ILE A 34 -12.98 -9.49 -18.41
C ILE A 34 -12.23 -8.58 -19.37
N GLU A 35 -12.38 -7.27 -19.17
CA GLU A 35 -11.58 -6.25 -19.84
C GLU A 35 -10.61 -5.66 -18.82
N VAL A 36 -9.32 -5.58 -19.15
CA VAL A 36 -8.31 -4.88 -18.35
C VAL A 36 -7.73 -3.74 -19.14
N ASN A 37 -7.87 -2.53 -18.60
CA ASN A 37 -7.32 -1.33 -19.19
C ASN A 37 -5.90 -1.08 -18.66
N THR A 38 -4.90 -1.16 -19.53
CA THR A 38 -3.49 -1.02 -19.13
C THR A 38 -3.10 0.40 -18.76
N ASP A 39 -3.79 1.40 -19.29
CA ASP A 39 -3.56 2.81 -18.92
C ASP A 39 -4.08 3.07 -17.51
N LEU A 40 -5.30 2.62 -17.18
CA LEU A 40 -5.82 2.65 -15.80
C LEU A 40 -4.93 1.84 -14.84
N ALA A 41 -4.44 0.67 -15.24
CA ALA A 41 -3.53 -0.12 -14.42
C ALA A 41 -2.19 0.61 -14.15
N THR A 42 -1.77 1.50 -15.04
CA THR A 42 -0.58 2.34 -14.86
C THR A 42 -0.90 3.53 -13.96
N LEU A 43 -1.98 4.27 -14.25
CA LEU A 43 -2.45 5.41 -13.45
C LEU A 43 -2.77 5.00 -12.00
N PHE A 44 -3.19 3.75 -11.79
CA PHE A 44 -3.44 3.20 -10.46
C PHE A 44 -2.24 3.30 -9.53
N LEU A 45 -1.01 3.17 -10.05
CA LEU A 45 0.23 3.23 -9.26
C LEU A 45 0.57 4.64 -8.77
N GLU A 46 -0.12 5.66 -9.29
CA GLU A 46 -0.05 7.05 -8.84
C GLU A 46 -1.41 7.61 -8.42
N SER A 47 -2.40 6.74 -8.16
CA SER A 47 -3.81 7.15 -7.99
C SER A 47 -4.01 8.17 -6.86
N VAL A 48 -3.12 8.20 -5.86
CA VAL A 48 -3.14 9.18 -4.76
C VAL A 48 -2.87 10.62 -5.19
N LEU A 49 -2.28 10.86 -6.37
CA LEU A 49 -2.11 12.20 -6.93
C LEU A 49 -3.32 12.70 -7.72
N LEU A 50 -4.10 11.77 -8.24
CA LEU A 50 -5.12 12.02 -9.25
C LEU A 50 -6.45 12.61 -8.75
N PRO A 51 -6.82 12.60 -7.45
CA PRO A 51 -8.11 13.15 -7.05
C PRO A 51 -8.24 14.63 -7.39
N THR A 52 -9.41 15.01 -7.91
CA THR A 52 -9.74 16.42 -8.15
C THR A 52 -11.08 16.79 -7.54
N VAL A 53 -11.21 18.06 -7.15
CA VAL A 53 -12.48 18.69 -6.77
C VAL A 53 -12.77 19.74 -7.82
N ASN A 54 -13.93 19.65 -8.48
CA ASN A 54 -14.32 20.56 -9.57
C ASN A 54 -13.24 20.72 -10.65
N GLY A 55 -12.55 19.61 -10.99
CA GLY A 55 -11.50 19.57 -12.02
C GLY A 55 -10.14 20.15 -11.61
N LYS A 56 -9.97 20.56 -10.35
CA LYS A 56 -8.67 21.02 -9.80
C LYS A 56 -8.13 20.03 -8.80
N SER A 57 -6.82 19.85 -8.76
CA SER A 57 -6.18 18.94 -7.80
C SER A 57 -6.62 19.23 -6.37
N PHE A 58 -6.94 18.18 -5.61
CA PHE A 58 -7.46 18.29 -4.25
C PHE A 58 -6.56 19.10 -3.30
N ILE A 59 -5.24 19.09 -3.54
CA ILE A 59 -4.26 19.87 -2.75
C ILE A 59 -4.40 21.38 -2.92
N GLN A 60 -5.20 21.86 -3.89
CA GLN A 60 -5.49 23.28 -4.06
C GLN A 60 -6.72 23.71 -3.25
N HIS A 61 -7.45 22.75 -2.66
CA HIS A 61 -8.70 23.02 -1.96
C HIS A 61 -8.43 23.34 -0.46
N PRO A 62 -8.69 24.57 0.02
CA PRO A 62 -8.31 25.00 1.38
C PRO A 62 -8.90 24.15 2.50
N LYS A 63 -10.17 23.73 2.35
CA LYS A 63 -10.86 22.89 3.34
C LYS A 63 -10.23 21.50 3.44
N LEU A 64 -9.84 20.91 2.30
CA LEU A 64 -9.20 19.60 2.27
C LEU A 64 -7.80 19.67 2.86
N LEU A 65 -7.03 20.71 2.51
CA LEU A 65 -5.70 20.94 3.10
C LEU A 65 -5.77 21.08 4.63
N SER A 66 -6.74 21.84 5.14
CA SER A 66 -6.96 21.99 6.58
C SER A 66 -7.27 20.64 7.24
N GLU A 67 -8.14 19.84 6.65
CA GLU A 67 -8.47 18.52 7.19
C GLU A 67 -7.29 17.55 7.15
N ILE A 68 -6.59 17.49 6.01
CA ILE A 68 -5.41 16.64 5.80
C ILE A 68 -4.28 17.00 6.77
N SER A 69 -4.06 18.28 7.06
CA SER A 69 -3.02 18.70 8.00
C SER A 69 -3.19 18.13 9.42
N LYS A 70 -4.40 17.74 9.82
CA LYS A 70 -4.67 17.13 11.14
C LYS A 70 -4.04 15.74 11.31
N GLY A 71 -3.72 15.05 10.21
CA GLY A 71 -3.05 13.75 10.26
C GLY A 71 -1.53 13.82 10.36
N ASP A 72 -0.93 14.98 10.06
CA ASP A 72 0.51 15.21 10.11
C ASP A 72 0.94 15.68 11.52
N LEU A 73 0.96 14.74 12.48
CA LEU A 73 1.23 15.05 13.89
C LEU A 73 2.69 15.46 14.18
N TYR A 74 3.59 15.33 13.20
CA TYR A 74 5.04 15.50 13.38
C TYR A 74 5.68 16.34 12.27
N ASP A 75 4.90 17.21 11.61
CA ASP A 75 5.37 18.09 10.53
C ASP A 75 6.22 17.36 9.47
N SER A 76 5.80 16.16 9.07
CA SER A 76 6.58 15.23 8.23
C SER A 76 7.00 15.81 6.88
N ASN A 77 6.34 16.88 6.42
CA ASN A 77 6.65 17.57 5.17
C ASN A 77 7.77 18.63 5.27
N LYS A 78 8.27 18.95 6.47
CA LYS A 78 9.42 19.85 6.63
C LYS A 78 10.64 19.28 5.89
N PRO A 79 11.43 20.09 5.17
CA PRO A 79 12.59 19.60 4.43
C PRO A 79 13.56 18.75 5.26
N ILE A 80 13.79 19.10 6.53
CA ILE A 80 14.65 18.35 7.44
C ILE A 80 14.06 16.97 7.81
N HIS A 81 12.74 16.88 8.02
CA HIS A 81 12.05 15.62 8.32
C HIS A 81 11.99 14.71 7.09
N VAL A 82 11.71 15.28 5.91
CA VAL A 82 11.70 14.57 4.64
C VAL A 82 13.09 13.95 4.36
N ALA A 83 14.17 14.68 4.64
CA ALA A 83 15.53 14.18 4.44
C ALA A 83 15.91 13.00 5.36
N ALA A 84 15.17 12.75 6.45
CA ALA A 84 15.32 11.54 7.26
C ALA A 84 14.85 10.27 6.53
N THR A 85 14.10 10.41 5.44
CA THR A 85 13.65 9.32 4.55
C THR A 85 14.35 9.45 3.20
N ASN A 86 15.58 8.96 3.10
CA ASN A 86 16.36 9.08 1.87
C ASN A 86 17.54 8.10 1.82
N VAL A 87 18.14 7.94 0.65
CA VAL A 87 19.35 7.12 0.47
C VAL A 87 20.60 7.99 0.59
N TYR A 88 21.57 7.53 1.38
CA TYR A 88 22.86 8.21 1.58
C TYR A 88 24.02 7.23 1.42
N LYS A 89 25.16 7.74 0.96
CA LYS A 89 26.41 6.97 0.87
C LYS A 89 27.08 6.91 2.25
N ALA A 90 27.39 5.70 2.70
CA ALA A 90 28.07 5.38 3.95
C ALA A 90 29.60 5.37 3.76
N LYS A 91 30.33 5.23 4.86
CA LYS A 91 31.81 5.26 4.91
C LYS A 91 32.45 4.13 4.10
N ASP A 92 31.87 2.94 4.15
CA ASP A 92 32.28 1.72 3.44
C ASP A 92 31.90 1.73 1.94
N CYS A 93 31.60 2.92 1.39
CA CYS A 93 31.13 3.14 0.02
C CYS A 93 29.79 2.48 -0.33
N ARG A 94 29.13 1.81 0.61
CA ARG A 94 27.78 1.27 0.41
C ARG A 94 26.75 2.40 0.52
N PHE A 95 25.55 2.16 0.00
CA PHE A 95 24.42 3.06 0.17
C PHE A 95 23.47 2.50 1.22
N TYR A 96 22.97 3.38 2.08
CA TYR A 96 22.00 3.04 3.12
C TYR A 96 20.75 3.90 2.99
N HIS A 97 19.58 3.28 3.01
CA HIS A 97 18.30 3.98 3.00
C HIS A 97 17.85 4.24 4.45
N LEU A 98 17.92 5.49 4.90
CA LEU A 98 17.31 5.94 6.15
C LEU A 98 15.79 6.10 5.97
N HIS A 99 15.02 5.83 7.01
CA HIS A 99 13.58 6.10 6.98
C HIS A 99 13.15 6.84 8.25
N GLY A 100 12.53 8.01 8.10
CA GLY A 100 11.94 8.79 9.19
C GLY A 100 10.55 8.29 9.59
N SER A 101 9.98 7.33 8.86
CA SER A 101 8.61 6.86 9.07
C SER A 101 7.65 8.05 9.04
N MET A 102 6.72 8.16 9.99
CA MET A 102 5.86 9.34 10.14
C MET A 102 6.26 10.21 11.34
N ASN A 103 7.45 9.96 11.90
CA ASN A 103 8.07 10.76 12.96
C ASN A 103 9.58 10.67 12.78
N ALA A 104 10.19 11.70 12.18
CA ALA A 104 11.60 11.72 11.82
C ALA A 104 12.56 11.81 13.02
N GLU A 105 12.06 12.25 14.17
CA GLU A 105 12.88 12.57 15.35
C GLU A 105 13.80 11.41 15.81
N PRO A 106 13.34 10.14 15.91
CA PRO A 106 14.22 9.05 16.30
C PRO A 106 15.36 8.82 15.30
N THR A 107 15.10 8.94 14.00
CA THR A 107 16.12 8.80 12.94
C THR A 107 17.10 9.97 12.96
N MET A 108 16.62 11.18 13.16
CA MET A 108 17.45 12.38 13.34
C MET A 108 18.37 12.24 14.55
N ARG A 109 17.82 11.86 15.70
CA ARG A 109 18.59 11.62 16.94
C ARG A 109 19.64 10.53 16.77
N MET A 110 19.30 9.45 16.07
CA MET A 110 20.24 8.36 15.77
C MET A 110 21.45 8.85 14.96
N ILE A 111 21.21 9.67 13.94
CA ILE A 111 22.27 10.16 13.04
C ILE A 111 22.99 11.41 13.59
N GLY A 112 22.41 12.08 14.60
CA GLY A 112 22.95 13.31 15.18
C GLY A 112 22.61 14.56 14.36
N VAL A 113 21.41 14.59 13.78
CA VAL A 113 20.85 15.76 13.09
C VAL A 113 19.87 16.46 14.03
N GLU A 114 20.05 17.76 14.21
CA GLU A 114 19.17 18.60 15.04
C GLU A 114 18.04 19.22 14.19
N GLU A 115 16.93 19.55 14.85
CA GLU A 115 15.83 20.26 14.22
C GLU A 115 16.29 21.64 13.73
N LYS A 116 16.06 21.93 12.45
CA LYS A 116 16.47 23.18 11.82
C LYS A 116 15.58 23.52 10.63
N ASP A 117 15.22 24.80 10.51
CA ASP A 117 14.60 25.31 9.28
C ASP A 117 15.67 25.48 8.19
N VAL A 118 15.53 24.73 7.11
CA VAL A 118 16.51 24.62 6.03
C VAL A 118 15.82 24.31 4.71
N THR A 119 16.50 24.62 3.62
CA THR A 119 16.10 24.15 2.30
C THR A 119 16.27 22.63 2.17
N ARG A 120 15.61 22.01 1.17
CA ARG A 120 15.77 20.58 0.86
C ARG A 120 17.23 20.19 0.60
N GLU A 121 17.98 21.02 -0.13
CA GLU A 121 19.39 20.76 -0.45
C GLU A 121 20.28 20.79 0.79
N GLU A 122 20.04 21.74 1.70
CA GLU A 122 20.74 21.83 2.97
C GLU A 122 20.41 20.65 3.88
N ALA A 123 19.14 20.25 3.96
CA ALA A 123 18.71 19.07 4.70
C ALA A 123 19.46 17.81 4.24
N ILE A 124 19.50 17.54 2.93
CA ILE A 124 20.26 16.39 2.37
C ILE A 124 21.74 16.43 2.81
N LYS A 125 22.36 17.61 2.78
CA LYS A 125 23.75 17.78 3.24
C LYS A 125 23.92 17.49 4.73
N LEU A 126 22.96 17.88 5.56
CA LEU A 126 22.98 17.63 7.01
C LEU A 126 22.91 16.14 7.36
N PHE A 127 22.20 15.32 6.58
CA PHE A 127 22.18 13.86 6.76
C PHE A 127 23.36 13.15 6.10
N SER A 128 23.80 13.59 4.92
CA SER A 128 24.90 12.92 4.19
C SER A 128 26.21 12.88 4.99
N LYS A 129 26.58 13.99 5.64
CA LYS A 129 27.83 14.13 6.41
C LYS A 129 27.95 13.13 7.56
N PRO A 130 26.97 12.98 8.47
CA PRO A 130 27.04 12.01 9.54
C PRO A 130 26.90 10.57 9.06
N VAL A 131 26.05 10.27 8.06
CA VAL A 131 25.96 8.90 7.51
C VAL A 131 27.30 8.44 6.92
N ALA A 132 28.01 9.32 6.21
CA ALA A 132 29.33 9.04 5.63
C ALA A 132 30.45 8.78 6.67
N LYS A 133 30.18 8.91 7.97
CA LYS A 133 31.13 8.59 9.05
C LYS A 133 30.98 7.16 9.58
N HIS A 134 29.92 6.46 9.20
CA HIS A 134 29.59 5.13 9.68
C HIS A 134 29.52 4.14 8.51
N ASP A 135 29.87 2.89 8.76
CA ASP A 135 29.66 1.81 7.79
C ASP A 135 28.16 1.49 7.71
N ALA A 136 27.66 1.06 6.55
CA ALA A 136 26.20 0.87 6.37
C ALA A 136 25.63 -0.16 7.35
N GLY A 137 26.39 -1.22 7.67
CA GLY A 137 26.00 -2.23 8.65
C GLY A 137 25.82 -1.69 10.08
N ASP A 138 26.66 -0.72 10.48
CA ASP A 138 26.54 -0.08 11.80
C ASP A 138 25.28 0.78 11.88
N VAL A 139 25.00 1.54 10.81
CA VAL A 139 23.76 2.33 10.71
C VAL A 139 22.54 1.41 10.72
N GLU A 140 22.59 0.29 10.00
CA GLU A 140 21.50 -0.69 9.95
C GLU A 140 21.18 -1.28 11.32
N LYS A 141 22.22 -1.69 12.05
CA LYS A 141 22.09 -2.24 13.40
C LYS A 141 21.46 -1.22 14.34
N ARG A 142 21.99 0.01 14.39
CA ARG A 142 21.46 1.08 15.24
C ARG A 142 20.00 1.39 14.91
N ALA A 143 19.67 1.53 13.63
CA ALA A 143 18.31 1.82 13.20
C ALA A 143 17.32 0.74 13.62
N ASN A 144 17.60 -0.52 13.28
CA ASN A 144 16.64 -1.61 13.45
C ASN A 144 16.61 -2.16 14.89
N GLU A 145 17.76 -2.26 15.56
CA GLU A 145 17.88 -2.92 16.86
C GLU A 145 17.72 -1.95 18.03
N GLU A 146 18.27 -0.74 17.94
CA GLU A 146 18.27 0.24 19.03
C GLU A 146 17.10 1.23 18.90
N PHE A 147 16.96 1.88 17.75
CA PHE A 147 15.96 2.94 17.53
C PHE A 147 14.61 2.44 17.01
N LYS A 148 14.51 1.16 16.63
CA LYS A 148 13.30 0.53 16.06
C LYS A 148 12.73 1.30 14.85
N GLN A 149 13.64 1.90 14.07
CA GLN A 149 13.36 2.60 12.83
C GLN A 149 13.61 1.68 11.64
N ALA A 150 12.83 1.91 10.58
CA ALA A 150 13.03 1.24 9.32
C ALA A 150 14.30 1.76 8.62
N GLY A 151 14.97 0.86 7.92
CA GLY A 151 16.13 1.19 7.11
C GLY A 151 16.85 -0.09 6.69
N ALA A 152 17.51 -0.01 5.55
CA ALA A 152 18.30 -1.12 5.03
C ALA A 152 19.45 -0.60 4.17
N THR A 153 20.52 -1.37 4.17
CA THR A 153 21.57 -1.27 3.17
C THR A 153 20.96 -1.55 1.79
N CYS A 154 21.33 -0.75 0.79
CA CYS A 154 20.96 -0.99 -0.61
C CYS A 154 21.82 -2.12 -1.15
N LEU A 155 21.28 -3.34 -1.17
CA LEU A 155 21.98 -4.53 -1.65
C LEU A 155 21.89 -4.60 -3.16
N THR A 156 22.93 -5.09 -3.83
CA THR A 156 22.77 -5.58 -5.21
C THR A 156 21.93 -6.87 -5.22
N PRO A 157 21.36 -7.28 -6.37
CA PRO A 157 20.67 -8.57 -6.46
C PRO A 157 21.51 -9.75 -5.97
N ASP A 158 22.79 -9.82 -6.35
CA ASP A 158 23.69 -10.92 -5.96
C ASP A 158 23.93 -10.94 -4.44
N GLU A 159 24.11 -9.77 -3.82
CA GLU A 159 24.22 -9.67 -2.36
C GLU A 159 22.94 -10.12 -1.65
N PHE A 160 21.77 -9.74 -2.18
CA PHE A 160 20.51 -10.19 -1.63
C PHE A 160 20.36 -11.71 -1.74
N PHE A 161 20.70 -12.32 -2.89
CA PHE A 161 20.64 -13.76 -3.09
C PHE A 161 21.62 -14.54 -2.20
N ALA A 162 22.75 -13.93 -1.83
CA ALA A 162 23.69 -14.49 -0.87
C ALA A 162 23.20 -14.39 0.60
N SER A 163 22.21 -13.54 0.88
CA SER A 163 21.75 -13.25 2.24
C SER A 163 21.05 -14.42 2.93
N GLN A 164 21.07 -14.40 4.27
CA GLN A 164 20.32 -15.39 5.08
C GLN A 164 18.80 -15.20 4.93
N HIS A 165 18.33 -13.99 4.66
CA HIS A 165 16.91 -13.74 4.45
C HIS A 165 16.42 -14.40 3.16
N TRP A 166 17.16 -14.24 2.05
CA TRP A 166 16.84 -14.89 0.77
C TRP A 166 16.71 -16.41 0.88
N LYS A 167 17.63 -17.07 1.59
CA LYS A 167 17.61 -18.53 1.79
C LYS A 167 16.30 -19.05 2.38
N VAL A 168 15.57 -18.20 3.11
CA VAL A 168 14.27 -18.53 3.69
C VAL A 168 13.14 -18.02 2.80
N ILE A 169 13.12 -16.72 2.50
CA ILE A 169 11.96 -16.07 1.89
C ILE A 169 11.76 -16.46 0.41
N SER A 170 12.82 -16.85 -0.31
CA SER A 170 12.73 -17.23 -1.73
C SER A 170 11.89 -18.49 -1.99
N ALA A 171 11.73 -19.34 -0.98
CA ALA A 171 10.90 -20.55 -1.03
C ALA A 171 9.41 -20.26 -0.77
N GLU A 172 9.08 -19.08 -0.25
CA GLU A 172 7.69 -18.72 0.01
C GLU A 172 6.94 -18.38 -1.29
N PRO A 173 5.63 -18.67 -1.36
CA PRO A 173 4.76 -18.25 -2.47
C PRO A 173 4.52 -16.73 -2.46
N LEU A 174 3.89 -16.18 -3.50
CA LEU A 174 3.54 -14.75 -3.57
C LEU A 174 2.64 -14.30 -2.39
N TRP A 175 1.77 -15.19 -1.92
CA TRP A 175 1.04 -15.07 -0.67
C TRP A 175 0.96 -16.44 0.01
N ASN A 176 0.99 -16.47 1.34
CA ASN A 176 0.74 -17.69 2.10
C ASN A 176 -0.73 -17.72 2.56
N LYS A 177 -1.27 -18.92 2.65
CA LYS A 177 -2.61 -19.16 3.17
C LYS A 177 -2.60 -20.40 4.06
N THR A 178 -2.89 -20.21 5.34
CA THR A 178 -2.95 -21.26 6.34
C THR A 178 -4.40 -21.59 6.63
N ALA A 179 -4.83 -22.81 6.31
CA ALA A 179 -6.16 -23.29 6.64
C ALA A 179 -6.33 -23.54 8.15
N ILE A 180 -7.46 -23.11 8.70
CA ILE A 180 -7.82 -23.24 10.11
C ILE A 180 -9.22 -23.87 10.17
N PRO A 181 -9.44 -24.94 10.94
CA PRO A 181 -10.77 -25.54 11.07
C PRO A 181 -11.81 -24.52 11.55
N ALA A 182 -12.92 -24.41 10.83
CA ALA A 182 -14.05 -23.54 11.16
C ALA A 182 -15.31 -24.03 10.43
N PRO A 183 -16.53 -23.78 10.94
CA PRO A 183 -17.73 -24.17 10.19
C PRO A 183 -17.77 -23.53 8.80
N GLN A 184 -18.10 -24.31 7.76
CA GLN A 184 -18.24 -23.83 6.39
C GLN A 184 -19.13 -22.58 6.29
N SER A 185 -18.72 -21.60 5.48
CA SER A 185 -19.49 -20.38 5.27
C SER A 185 -20.40 -20.41 4.06
N GLN A 186 -21.46 -19.61 4.10
CA GLN A 186 -22.27 -19.32 2.92
C GLN A 186 -22.07 -17.86 2.55
N TRP A 187 -22.26 -17.53 1.27
CA TRP A 187 -22.30 -16.14 0.84
C TRP A 187 -23.47 -15.42 1.53
N PRO A 188 -23.30 -14.15 1.96
CA PRO A 188 -24.41 -13.38 2.51
C PRO A 188 -25.57 -13.28 1.51
N THR A 189 -26.82 -13.43 1.97
CA THR A 189 -27.99 -13.24 1.11
C THR A 189 -28.13 -11.76 0.76
N GLN A 190 -28.21 -11.45 -0.54
CA GLN A 190 -28.45 -10.09 -1.03
C GLN A 190 -29.45 -10.12 -2.17
N ASN A 191 -30.50 -9.30 -2.07
CA ASN A 191 -31.47 -9.09 -3.13
C ASN A 191 -31.06 -7.85 -3.92
N GLY A 192 -30.52 -8.03 -5.12
CA GLY A 192 -30.12 -6.90 -5.93
C GLY A 192 -29.62 -7.31 -7.30
N ASP A 193 -29.85 -6.45 -8.28
CA ASP A 193 -29.37 -6.61 -9.64
C ASP A 193 -27.85 -6.31 -9.73
N GLY A 194 -27.17 -6.90 -10.71
CA GLY A 194 -25.79 -6.54 -11.07
C GLY A 194 -24.68 -7.40 -10.48
N TYR A 195 -24.97 -8.59 -9.95
CA TYR A 195 -23.98 -9.64 -9.62
C TYR A 195 -22.72 -9.16 -8.88
N LYS A 196 -22.90 -8.28 -7.90
CA LYS A 196 -21.82 -7.62 -7.17
C LYS A 196 -21.01 -8.63 -6.32
N PRO A 197 -19.73 -8.90 -6.62
CA PRO A 197 -19.04 -10.07 -6.07
C PRO A 197 -19.02 -10.14 -4.54
N LEU A 198 -18.80 -9.01 -3.85
CA LEU A 198 -18.63 -8.95 -2.41
C LEU A 198 -19.77 -8.26 -1.65
N ALA A 199 -20.94 -8.09 -2.28
CA ALA A 199 -22.09 -7.48 -1.60
C ALA A 199 -22.36 -8.14 -0.24
N GLY A 200 -22.46 -7.36 0.82
CA GLY A 200 -22.70 -7.86 2.18
C GLY A 200 -21.51 -8.55 2.86
N ILE A 201 -20.36 -8.67 2.22
CA ILE A 201 -19.11 -9.10 2.89
C ILE A 201 -18.59 -7.94 3.72
N ARG A 202 -18.31 -8.19 4.99
CA ARG A 202 -17.88 -7.17 5.97
C ARG A 202 -16.38 -7.24 6.21
N VAL A 203 -15.68 -6.13 5.98
CA VAL A 203 -14.22 -6.06 6.04
C VAL A 203 -13.78 -5.02 7.05
N ILE A 204 -12.96 -5.43 8.02
CA ILE A 204 -12.23 -4.50 8.90
C ILE A 204 -10.88 -4.20 8.27
N ASP A 205 -10.65 -2.92 7.96
CA ASP A 205 -9.35 -2.38 7.54
C ASP A 205 -8.64 -1.79 8.77
N PHE A 206 -7.74 -2.57 9.39
CA PHE A 206 -6.85 -2.12 10.46
C PHE A 206 -5.46 -1.82 9.90
N SER A 207 -5.36 -0.78 9.08
CA SER A 207 -4.11 -0.39 8.42
C SER A 207 -3.96 1.12 8.20
N ARG A 208 -2.80 1.55 7.67
CA ARG A 208 -2.46 2.93 7.31
C ARG A 208 -1.56 2.94 6.06
N VAL A 209 -1.26 4.11 5.51
CA VAL A 209 -0.36 4.27 4.35
C VAL A 209 -0.96 3.70 3.06
N ILE A 210 -0.33 2.73 2.37
CA ILE A 210 -0.70 2.35 0.99
C ILE A 210 -1.07 0.88 0.83
N ALA A 211 -0.17 -0.07 1.11
CA ALA A 211 -0.34 -1.47 0.70
C ALA A 211 -1.63 -2.12 1.21
N ALA A 212 -1.82 -2.17 2.53
CA ALA A 212 -3.04 -2.71 3.12
C ALA A 212 -4.31 -1.87 2.83
N PRO A 213 -4.28 -0.51 2.83
CA PRO A 213 -5.42 0.28 2.37
C PRO A 213 -5.83 0.02 0.92
N VAL A 214 -4.89 -0.33 0.03
CA VAL A 214 -5.23 -0.72 -1.34
C VAL A 214 -6.01 -2.04 -1.36
N ILE A 215 -5.68 -3.02 -0.52
CA ILE A 215 -6.43 -4.28 -0.41
C ILE A 215 -7.91 -3.98 -0.17
N SER A 216 -8.22 -3.25 0.89
CA SER A 216 -9.60 -2.97 1.28
C SER A 216 -10.33 -2.05 0.30
N LYS A 217 -9.62 -1.13 -0.38
CA LYS A 217 -10.18 -0.33 -1.47
C LYS A 217 -10.63 -1.21 -2.65
N LEU A 218 -9.83 -2.19 -3.03
CA LEU A 218 -10.18 -3.12 -4.11
C LEU A 218 -11.32 -4.07 -3.71
N LEU A 219 -11.48 -4.40 -2.43
CA LEU A 219 -12.66 -5.11 -1.95
C LEU A 219 -13.91 -4.21 -1.94
N ALA A 220 -13.75 -2.93 -1.59
CA ALA A 220 -14.85 -1.97 -1.59
C ALA A 220 -15.44 -1.74 -2.99
N VAL A 221 -14.59 -1.64 -4.04
CA VAL A 221 -15.09 -1.49 -5.42
C VAL A 221 -15.84 -2.73 -5.94
N LEU A 222 -15.61 -3.87 -5.29
CA LEU A 222 -16.33 -5.13 -5.49
C LEU A 222 -17.57 -5.25 -4.58
N ASP A 223 -17.95 -4.15 -3.89
CA ASP A 223 -19.13 -3.98 -3.03
C ASP A 223 -19.03 -4.55 -1.59
N ALA A 224 -17.82 -4.75 -1.06
CA ALA A 224 -17.67 -5.06 0.37
C ALA A 224 -18.01 -3.85 1.27
N ASP A 225 -18.66 -4.07 2.42
CA ASP A 225 -18.81 -3.05 3.47
C ASP A 225 -17.50 -2.97 4.26
N VAL A 226 -16.73 -1.90 4.02
CA VAL A 226 -15.42 -1.71 4.63
C VAL A 226 -15.49 -0.69 5.76
N ILE A 227 -15.15 -1.12 6.98
CA ILE A 227 -14.88 -0.24 8.11
C ILE A 227 -13.37 -0.15 8.32
N LYS A 228 -12.82 1.04 8.12
CA LYS A 228 -11.45 1.36 8.47
C LYS A 228 -11.36 1.76 9.94
N VAL A 229 -10.55 1.06 10.71
CA VAL A 229 -10.33 1.35 12.14
C VAL A 229 -9.05 2.15 12.28
N THR A 230 -9.18 3.42 12.64
CA THR A 230 -8.08 4.36 12.85
C THR A 230 -8.09 4.92 14.28
N ASN A 231 -7.10 5.75 14.59
CA ASN A 231 -7.08 6.53 15.82
C ASN A 231 -6.51 7.92 15.51
N GLU A 232 -7.20 8.97 15.94
CA GLU A 232 -6.78 10.34 15.68
C GLU A 232 -5.42 10.71 16.28
N LYS A 233 -5.03 10.02 17.36
CA LYS A 233 -3.75 10.19 18.06
C LYS A 233 -2.58 9.50 17.36
N LEU A 234 -2.83 8.76 16.28
CA LEU A 234 -1.78 8.13 15.48
C LEU A 234 -1.46 9.01 14.26
N PRO A 235 -0.18 9.17 13.90
CA PRO A 235 0.18 9.88 12.68
C PRO A 235 -0.24 9.06 11.45
N ASP A 236 -0.50 9.73 10.33
CA ASP A 236 -0.70 9.09 9.03
C ASP A 236 -0.21 10.00 7.90
N ILE A 237 -0.06 9.46 6.69
CA ILE A 237 0.19 10.26 5.49
C ILE A 237 -1.16 10.70 4.93
N ALA A 238 -1.73 11.73 5.57
CA ALA A 238 -3.10 12.16 5.34
C ALA A 238 -3.50 12.52 3.91
N PRO A 239 -2.62 13.06 3.02
CA PRO A 239 -2.98 13.27 1.62
C PRO A 239 -3.45 11.99 0.91
N LEU A 240 -3.00 10.82 1.36
CA LEU A 240 -3.40 9.53 0.78
C LEU A 240 -4.87 9.20 1.04
N TRP A 241 -5.49 9.77 2.08
CA TRP A 241 -6.87 9.49 2.44
C TRP A 241 -7.85 9.83 1.33
N MET A 242 -7.56 10.87 0.53
CA MET A 242 -8.40 11.28 -0.60
C MET A 242 -8.68 10.13 -1.55
N ASP A 243 -7.68 9.28 -1.80
CA ASP A 243 -7.79 8.15 -2.69
C ASP A 243 -8.03 6.82 -1.95
N LEU A 244 -7.29 6.59 -0.86
CA LEU A 244 -7.24 5.30 -0.18
C LEU A 244 -8.30 5.12 0.92
N SER A 245 -9.09 6.15 1.23
CA SER A 245 -10.31 6.03 2.05
C SER A 245 -11.57 5.84 1.21
N THR A 246 -11.46 5.86 -0.13
CA THR A 246 -12.58 5.62 -1.05
C THR A 246 -13.21 4.24 -0.81
N GLY A 247 -14.54 4.20 -0.68
CA GLY A 247 -15.29 2.96 -0.44
C GLY A 247 -15.33 2.53 1.03
N LYS A 248 -14.86 3.35 1.97
CA LYS A 248 -14.68 2.94 3.37
C LYS A 248 -15.33 3.92 4.33
N ARG A 249 -15.94 3.38 5.39
CA ARG A 249 -16.34 4.14 6.58
C ARG A 249 -15.18 4.15 7.56
N ASP A 250 -14.74 5.31 8.03
CA ASP A 250 -13.56 5.42 8.90
C ASP A 250 -13.98 5.72 10.33
N THR A 251 -13.61 4.86 11.27
CA THR A 251 -13.95 4.99 12.69
C THR A 251 -12.71 5.27 13.55
N ASN A 252 -12.90 6.06 14.61
CA ASN A 252 -11.85 6.42 15.57
C ASN A 252 -11.96 5.53 16.82
N LEU A 253 -11.07 4.53 16.95
CA LEU A 253 -11.04 3.61 18.09
C LEU A 253 -9.64 3.54 18.72
N ASP A 254 -9.60 3.70 20.05
CA ASP A 254 -8.38 3.51 20.84
C ASP A 254 -8.34 2.11 21.46
N LEU A 255 -7.72 1.16 20.78
CA LEU A 255 -7.59 -0.24 21.25
C LEU A 255 -6.69 -0.38 22.50
N LYS A 256 -6.16 0.72 23.06
CA LYS A 256 -5.49 0.72 24.36
C LYS A 256 -6.47 0.85 25.54
N THR A 257 -7.72 1.24 25.30
CA THR A 257 -8.76 1.30 26.33
C THR A 257 -9.67 0.07 26.27
N ASP A 258 -10.34 -0.24 27.37
CA ASP A 258 -11.26 -1.37 27.44
C ASP A 258 -12.50 -1.13 26.57
N GLU A 259 -12.96 0.11 26.45
CA GLU A 259 -14.07 0.51 25.58
C GLU A 259 -13.69 0.31 24.11
N GLY A 260 -12.50 0.74 23.69
CA GLY A 260 -12.03 0.57 22.33
C GLY A 260 -11.83 -0.90 21.96
N LYS A 261 -11.31 -1.71 22.87
CA LYS A 261 -11.23 -3.17 22.70
C LYS A 261 -12.61 -3.82 22.61
N THR A 262 -13.56 -3.38 23.43
CA THR A 262 -14.94 -3.90 23.40
C THR A 262 -15.63 -3.57 22.08
N ALA A 263 -15.51 -2.32 21.60
CA ALA A 263 -16.04 -1.90 20.32
C ALA A 263 -15.40 -2.66 19.15
N PHE A 264 -14.07 -2.84 19.17
CA PHE A 264 -13.36 -3.62 18.16
C PHE A 264 -13.77 -5.10 18.15
N SER A 265 -13.90 -5.73 19.32
CA SER A 265 -14.42 -7.10 19.44
C SER A 265 -15.80 -7.24 18.80
N LYS A 266 -16.71 -6.28 19.06
CA LYS A 266 -18.05 -6.26 18.44
C LYS A 266 -18.00 -6.13 16.91
N LEU A 267 -17.05 -5.36 16.38
CA LEU A 267 -16.82 -5.32 14.93
C LEU A 267 -16.35 -6.70 14.42
N VAL A 268 -15.39 -7.33 15.10
CA VAL A 268 -14.84 -8.64 14.74
C VAL A 268 -15.91 -9.74 14.75
N GLU A 269 -16.86 -9.72 15.69
CA GLU A 269 -17.99 -10.66 15.75
C GLU A 269 -18.79 -10.70 14.44
N GLY A 270 -18.99 -9.55 13.81
CA GLY A 270 -19.76 -9.41 12.57
C GLY A 270 -18.95 -9.40 11.28
N ALA A 271 -17.62 -9.52 11.35
CA ALA A 271 -16.73 -9.39 10.21
C ALA A 271 -16.53 -10.70 9.44
N ASP A 272 -16.32 -10.61 8.14
CA ASP A 272 -15.84 -11.72 7.31
C ASP A 272 -14.33 -11.74 7.21
N VAL A 273 -13.73 -10.56 7.13
CA VAL A 273 -12.30 -10.35 6.88
C VAL A 273 -11.76 -9.26 7.81
N LEU A 274 -10.59 -9.50 8.39
CA LEU A 274 -9.79 -8.50 9.10
C LEU A 274 -8.45 -8.36 8.38
N ILE A 275 -8.13 -7.15 7.92
CA ILE A 275 -6.84 -6.80 7.34
C ILE A 275 -6.02 -6.06 8.40
N ASP A 276 -4.88 -6.63 8.80
CA ASP A 276 -3.91 -6.04 9.71
C ASP A 276 -2.64 -5.64 8.94
N GLY A 277 -2.49 -4.34 8.73
CA GLY A 277 -1.31 -3.74 8.09
C GLY A 277 -0.33 -3.13 9.09
N TYR A 278 -0.43 -3.46 10.39
CA TYR A 278 0.54 -3.01 11.38
C TYR A 278 1.74 -3.96 11.46
N ARG A 279 2.81 -3.48 12.10
CA ARG A 279 4.02 -4.29 12.33
C ARG A 279 3.66 -5.64 12.98
N PRO A 280 4.30 -6.75 12.60
CA PRO A 280 4.03 -8.06 13.16
C PRO A 280 3.91 -8.07 14.69
N GLY A 281 2.81 -8.63 15.18
CA GLY A 281 2.49 -8.72 16.60
C GLY A 281 1.95 -7.44 17.26
N ALA A 282 1.77 -6.34 16.53
CA ALA A 282 1.18 -5.12 17.09
C ALA A 282 -0.26 -5.35 17.58
N LEU A 283 -1.11 -5.95 16.75
CA LEU A 283 -2.48 -6.25 17.11
C LEU A 283 -2.57 -7.36 18.19
N ALA A 284 -1.67 -8.35 18.13
CA ALA A 284 -1.53 -9.38 19.16
C ALA A 284 -1.22 -8.80 20.55
N ARG A 285 -0.34 -7.80 20.65
CA ARG A 285 -0.04 -7.10 21.92
C ARG A 285 -1.24 -6.33 22.49
N LEU A 286 -2.26 -6.05 21.67
CA LEU A 286 -3.52 -5.45 22.09
C LEU A 286 -4.58 -6.50 22.51
N GLY A 287 -4.25 -7.79 22.42
CA GLY A 287 -5.13 -8.90 22.79
C GLY A 287 -5.82 -9.61 21.62
N PHE A 288 -5.44 -9.28 20.38
CA PHE A 288 -6.10 -9.75 19.15
C PHE A 288 -5.13 -10.54 18.26
N ASP A 289 -4.54 -11.61 18.80
CA ASP A 289 -3.84 -12.60 17.97
C ASP A 289 -4.83 -13.53 17.25
N SER A 290 -4.33 -14.37 16.33
CA SER A 290 -5.16 -15.28 15.54
C SER A 290 -6.07 -16.16 16.43
N ALA A 291 -5.52 -16.75 17.49
CA ALA A 291 -6.27 -17.60 18.40
C ALA A 291 -7.37 -16.83 19.16
N SER A 292 -7.08 -15.62 19.62
CA SER A 292 -8.04 -14.76 20.33
C SER A 292 -9.13 -14.25 19.41
N LEU A 293 -8.80 -13.87 18.18
CA LEU A 293 -9.75 -13.50 17.14
C LEU A 293 -10.72 -14.66 16.82
N ARG A 294 -10.22 -15.90 16.77
CA ARG A 294 -11.08 -17.09 16.53
C ARG A 294 -12.03 -17.41 17.68
N LYS A 295 -11.72 -17.01 18.92
CA LYS A 295 -12.67 -17.10 20.04
C LYS A 295 -13.86 -16.16 19.86
N ILE A 296 -13.63 -15.00 19.24
CA ILE A 296 -14.67 -14.01 18.94
C ILE A 296 -15.46 -14.42 17.70
N ASN A 297 -14.75 -14.79 16.63
CA ASN A 297 -15.34 -15.18 15.36
C ASN A 297 -14.52 -16.31 14.72
N GLN A 298 -15.03 -17.54 14.82
CA GLN A 298 -14.36 -18.74 14.29
C GLN A 298 -14.21 -18.71 12.76
N ARG A 299 -15.03 -17.94 12.05
CA ARG A 299 -15.10 -17.91 10.59
C ARG A 299 -14.29 -16.78 9.97
N LEU A 300 -13.72 -15.89 10.78
CA LEU A 300 -12.95 -14.74 10.34
C LEU A 300 -11.79 -15.17 9.45
N ILE A 301 -11.62 -14.52 8.31
CA ILE A 301 -10.37 -14.57 7.54
C ILE A 301 -9.47 -13.47 8.07
N TYR A 302 -8.30 -13.83 8.59
CA TYR A 302 -7.35 -12.87 9.15
C TYR A 302 -6.17 -12.68 8.20
N VAL A 303 -6.04 -11.47 7.65
CA VAL A 303 -5.06 -11.12 6.64
C VAL A 303 -4.01 -10.22 7.26
N ARG A 304 -2.75 -10.57 7.12
CA ARG A 304 -1.63 -9.78 7.61
C ARG A 304 -0.78 -9.33 6.44
N GLU A 305 -0.52 -8.03 6.39
CA GLU A 305 0.37 -7.42 5.40
C GLU A 305 1.59 -6.85 6.13
N ASN A 306 2.79 -7.17 5.63
CA ASN A 306 4.01 -6.60 6.18
C ASN A 306 5.09 -6.37 5.13
N PHE A 307 6.22 -5.82 5.58
CA PHE A 307 7.36 -5.59 4.71
C PHE A 307 8.19 -6.87 4.39
N TYR A 308 8.85 -7.47 5.39
CA TYR A 308 9.91 -8.48 5.19
C TYR A 308 9.40 -9.90 4.89
N GLY A 309 8.10 -10.16 4.99
CA GLY A 309 7.53 -11.49 5.13
C GLY A 309 7.48 -11.96 6.59
N PHE A 310 6.87 -13.12 6.83
CA PHE A 310 6.61 -13.66 8.17
C PHE A 310 7.62 -14.75 8.59
N LYS A 311 8.65 -14.99 7.78
CA LYS A 311 9.74 -15.94 8.04
C LYS A 311 11.10 -15.28 7.76
N GLY A 312 12.15 -15.91 8.28
CA GLY A 312 13.52 -15.46 8.09
C GLY A 312 13.98 -14.43 9.14
N PRO A 313 15.30 -14.13 9.15
CA PRO A 313 15.92 -13.32 10.20
C PRO A 313 15.43 -11.87 10.24
N LEU A 314 14.80 -11.35 9.19
CA LEU A 314 14.35 -9.96 9.13
C LEU A 314 12.84 -9.77 9.43
N ALA A 315 12.08 -10.87 9.64
CA ALA A 315 10.62 -10.84 9.74
C ALA A 315 10.05 -9.95 10.88
N TYR A 316 10.85 -9.68 11.91
CA TYR A 316 10.43 -8.85 13.05
C TYR A 316 10.65 -7.35 12.85
N ARG A 317 11.41 -6.96 11.81
CA ARG A 317 11.79 -5.56 11.57
C ARG A 317 10.63 -4.77 10.96
N SER A 318 10.63 -3.46 11.18
CA SER A 318 9.72 -2.55 10.48
C SER A 318 10.22 -2.23 9.08
N GLY A 319 9.31 -1.92 8.16
CA GLY A 319 9.72 -1.23 6.94
C GLY A 319 8.60 -0.70 6.08
N TRP A 320 9.03 -0.32 4.89
CA TRP A 320 8.32 0.48 3.90
C TRP A 320 8.77 -0.01 2.53
N GLN A 321 8.00 0.26 1.47
CA GLN A 321 8.36 -0.13 0.12
C GLN A 321 9.80 0.24 -0.25
N GLN A 322 10.23 1.47 -0.02
CA GLN A 322 11.54 1.94 -0.48
C GLN A 322 12.68 1.14 0.16
N ILE A 323 12.46 0.63 1.38
CA ILE A 323 13.39 -0.26 2.07
C ILE A 323 13.40 -1.64 1.41
N SER A 324 12.24 -2.15 0.96
CA SER A 324 12.15 -3.36 0.14
C SER A 324 12.92 -3.23 -1.16
N ASP A 325 12.72 -2.12 -1.85
CA ASP A 325 13.34 -1.85 -3.15
C ASP A 325 14.87 -1.83 -3.03
N CYS A 326 15.39 -1.30 -1.92
CA CYS A 326 16.81 -1.32 -1.58
C CYS A 326 17.31 -2.69 -1.10
N LEU A 327 16.56 -3.40 -0.26
CA LEU A 327 16.94 -4.71 0.26
C LEU A 327 17.09 -5.75 -0.84
N VAL A 328 16.14 -5.78 -1.80
CA VAL A 328 16.09 -6.81 -2.84
C VAL A 328 16.89 -6.43 -4.11
N GLY A 329 17.48 -5.24 -4.12
CA GLY A 329 18.33 -4.74 -5.20
C GLY A 329 17.62 -4.16 -6.43
N ILE A 330 16.31 -3.94 -6.36
CA ILE A 330 15.57 -3.23 -7.41
C ILE A 330 16.10 -1.79 -7.56
N SER A 331 16.48 -1.13 -6.47
CA SER A 331 17.00 0.24 -6.55
C SER A 331 18.33 0.32 -7.31
N TRP A 332 19.21 -0.68 -7.17
CA TRP A 332 20.44 -0.78 -7.96
C TRP A 332 20.13 -1.06 -9.44
N LEU A 333 19.20 -1.96 -9.74
CA LEU A 333 18.78 -2.20 -11.11
C LEU A 333 18.25 -0.91 -11.76
N GLN A 334 17.44 -0.14 -11.03
CA GLN A 334 16.91 1.13 -11.50
C GLN A 334 18.03 2.15 -11.77
N GLY A 335 19.01 2.27 -10.87
CA GLY A 335 20.18 3.14 -11.09
C GLY A 335 20.98 2.76 -12.32
N GLN A 336 21.32 1.47 -12.45
CA GLN A 336 22.04 0.93 -13.61
C GLN A 336 21.29 1.15 -14.92
N PHE A 337 19.97 0.95 -14.93
CA PHE A 337 19.11 1.23 -16.07
C PHE A 337 19.17 2.70 -16.50
N MET A 338 19.41 3.61 -15.56
CA MET A 338 19.57 5.04 -15.82
C MET A 338 21.01 5.44 -16.13
N GLY A 339 21.93 4.48 -16.26
CA GLY A 339 23.36 4.74 -16.49
C GLY A 339 24.09 5.31 -15.27
N LEU A 340 23.59 5.04 -14.06
CA LEU A 340 24.14 5.55 -12.80
C LEU A 340 24.84 4.44 -12.00
N ASP A 341 25.92 4.80 -11.32
CA ASP A 341 26.63 3.95 -10.35
C ASP A 341 26.17 4.24 -8.91
N GLU A 342 24.85 4.20 -8.71
CA GLU A 342 24.20 4.39 -7.42
C GLU A 342 22.79 3.80 -7.45
N PRO A 343 22.22 3.40 -6.30
CA PRO A 343 20.85 2.95 -6.24
C PRO A 343 19.87 4.13 -6.35
N VAL A 344 18.80 3.94 -7.11
CA VAL A 344 17.68 4.87 -7.23
C VAL A 344 16.40 4.11 -6.92
N VAL A 345 15.64 4.55 -5.91
CA VAL A 345 14.37 3.90 -5.56
C VAL A 345 13.40 3.96 -6.76
N PRO A 346 12.60 2.91 -7.03
CA PRO A 346 11.53 2.94 -8.02
C PRO A 346 10.68 4.20 -7.99
N LEU A 347 10.30 4.63 -9.20
CA LEU A 347 9.75 5.96 -9.47
C LEU A 347 8.33 6.19 -8.92
N LEU A 348 7.62 5.12 -8.58
CA LEU A 348 6.26 5.11 -8.02
C LEU A 348 6.21 4.14 -6.83
N PRO A 349 5.20 4.23 -5.94
CA PRO A 349 4.91 3.27 -4.87
C PRO A 349 4.40 1.91 -5.40
N ASN A 350 5.12 1.35 -6.37
CA ASN A 350 4.82 0.13 -7.09
C ASN A 350 4.58 -1.09 -6.20
N SER A 351 5.47 -1.39 -5.26
CA SER A 351 5.32 -2.58 -4.42
C SER A 351 4.16 -2.45 -3.45
N ASP A 352 3.89 -1.26 -2.92
CA ASP A 352 2.75 -1.02 -2.03
C ASP A 352 1.44 -1.29 -2.78
N TYR A 353 1.22 -0.62 -3.91
CA TYR A 353 -0.01 -0.81 -4.70
C TYR A 353 -0.19 -2.24 -5.18
N GLN A 354 0.87 -2.87 -5.70
CA GLN A 354 0.74 -4.21 -6.26
C GLN A 354 0.65 -5.29 -5.17
N THR A 355 1.27 -5.12 -4.00
CA THR A 355 1.00 -5.98 -2.83
C THR A 355 -0.45 -5.86 -2.38
N GLY A 356 -1.04 -4.67 -2.49
CA GLY A 356 -2.46 -4.46 -2.28
C GLY A 356 -3.35 -5.27 -3.23
N ILE A 357 -3.00 -5.35 -4.52
CA ILE A 357 -3.72 -6.21 -5.48
C ILE A 357 -3.57 -7.69 -5.10
N VAL A 358 -2.35 -8.12 -4.75
CA VAL A 358 -2.07 -9.50 -4.29
C VAL A 358 -2.91 -9.87 -3.07
N GLY A 359 -2.99 -8.98 -2.07
CA GLY A 359 -3.83 -9.20 -0.89
C GLY A 359 -5.31 -9.33 -1.22
N ALA A 360 -5.83 -8.51 -2.14
CA ALA A 360 -7.21 -8.61 -2.58
C ALA A 360 -7.49 -9.94 -3.29
N ILE A 361 -6.60 -10.41 -4.17
CA ILE A 361 -6.69 -11.72 -4.83
C ILE A 361 -6.73 -12.84 -3.78
N ALA A 362 -5.82 -12.81 -2.81
CA ALA A 362 -5.72 -13.83 -1.77
C ALA A 362 -7.00 -13.89 -0.91
N ILE A 363 -7.62 -12.75 -0.64
CA ILE A 363 -8.90 -12.67 0.09
C ILE A 363 -10.04 -13.25 -0.73
N LEU A 364 -10.16 -12.91 -2.02
CA LEU A 364 -11.20 -13.48 -2.88
C LEU A 364 -11.09 -15.01 -2.96
N GLN A 365 -9.86 -15.53 -3.08
CA GLN A 365 -9.62 -16.97 -3.05
C GLN A 365 -10.01 -17.59 -1.70
N ALA A 366 -9.61 -16.97 -0.58
CA ALA A 366 -9.95 -17.46 0.75
C ALA A 366 -11.46 -17.45 1.01
N LEU A 367 -12.17 -16.41 0.57
CA LEU A 367 -13.63 -16.32 0.65
C LEU A 367 -14.29 -17.45 -0.16
N LEU A 368 -13.87 -17.66 -1.41
CA LEU A 368 -14.39 -18.71 -2.28
C LEU A 368 -14.14 -20.12 -1.74
N GLU A 369 -12.99 -20.37 -1.12
CA GLU A 369 -12.71 -21.69 -0.55
C GLU A 369 -13.41 -21.91 0.79
N ARG A 370 -13.63 -20.86 1.58
CA ARG A 370 -14.40 -20.91 2.84
C ARG A 370 -15.88 -21.27 2.58
N THR A 371 -16.39 -21.05 1.37
CA THR A 371 -17.74 -21.51 1.00
C THR A 371 -17.83 -22.99 0.65
N LYS A 372 -16.70 -23.68 0.52
CA LYS A 372 -16.63 -25.08 0.03
C LYS A 372 -16.12 -26.05 1.08
N ASN A 373 -15.50 -25.55 2.14
CA ASN A 373 -14.78 -26.35 3.12
C ASN A 373 -15.11 -25.89 4.54
N ASP A 374 -15.00 -26.79 5.52
CA ASP A 374 -15.05 -26.49 6.95
C ASP A 374 -13.73 -25.85 7.45
N GLN A 375 -13.34 -24.74 6.82
CA GLN A 375 -12.12 -24.01 7.11
C GLN A 375 -12.29 -22.51 6.91
N THR A 376 -11.58 -21.74 7.74
CA THR A 376 -11.22 -20.34 7.47
C THR A 376 -9.70 -20.22 7.29
N TYR A 377 -9.19 -19.01 7.09
CA TYR A 377 -7.80 -18.81 6.71
C TYR A 377 -7.11 -17.69 7.49
N ASP A 378 -5.84 -17.92 7.82
CA ASP A 378 -4.86 -16.86 8.00
C ASP A 378 -4.13 -16.65 6.67
N VAL A 379 -4.06 -15.40 6.20
CA VAL A 379 -3.43 -15.03 4.91
C VAL A 379 -2.31 -14.06 5.18
N ASP A 380 -1.15 -14.32 4.57
CA ASP A 380 0.03 -13.48 4.71
C ASP A 380 0.50 -12.98 3.34
N VAL A 381 0.67 -11.67 3.23
CA VAL A 381 1.24 -11.00 2.06
C VAL A 381 2.38 -10.07 2.48
N SER A 382 3.38 -9.87 1.62
CA SER A 382 4.45 -8.94 1.92
C SER A 382 5.06 -8.23 0.73
N LEU A 383 5.53 -7.01 0.97
CA LEU A 383 6.21 -6.18 -0.05
C LEU A 383 7.48 -6.87 -0.58
N THR A 384 8.25 -7.51 0.29
CA THR A 384 9.47 -8.25 -0.11
C THR A 384 9.10 -9.39 -1.04
N GLN A 385 8.03 -10.13 -0.73
CA GLN A 385 7.64 -11.27 -1.53
C GLN A 385 7.05 -10.87 -2.88
N TYR A 386 6.29 -9.78 -2.93
CA TYR A 386 5.93 -9.14 -4.20
C TYR A 386 7.19 -8.76 -5.00
N ASN A 387 8.18 -8.11 -4.38
CA ASN A 387 9.39 -7.69 -5.09
C ASN A 387 10.21 -8.89 -5.62
N ILE A 388 10.23 -10.02 -4.92
CA ILE A 388 10.84 -11.27 -5.41
C ILE A 388 10.07 -11.82 -6.62
N TRP A 389 8.74 -11.85 -6.57
CA TRP A 389 7.92 -12.24 -7.72
C TRP A 389 8.14 -11.29 -8.91
N TYR A 390 8.18 -9.98 -8.64
CA TYR A 390 8.41 -8.95 -9.63
C TYR A 390 9.78 -9.09 -10.30
N TYR A 391 10.81 -9.42 -9.52
CA TYR A 391 12.15 -9.74 -10.04
C TYR A 391 12.11 -10.93 -11.01
N ARG A 392 11.34 -11.98 -10.69
CA ARG A 392 11.21 -13.20 -11.52
C ARG A 392 10.54 -12.95 -12.89
N LEU A 393 9.88 -11.81 -13.09
CA LEU A 393 9.33 -11.42 -14.40
C LEU A 393 10.42 -11.00 -15.40
N GLY A 394 11.66 -10.81 -14.93
CA GLY A 394 12.79 -10.34 -15.71
C GLY A 394 12.70 -8.86 -16.09
N GLN A 395 13.78 -8.36 -16.67
CA GLN A 395 13.90 -6.97 -17.10
C GLN A 395 13.45 -6.81 -18.56
N TYR A 396 13.31 -5.56 -19.01
CA TYR A 396 13.25 -5.26 -20.44
C TYR A 396 14.57 -5.62 -21.12
N ASP A 397 14.51 -6.00 -22.39
CA ASP A 397 15.71 -6.19 -23.21
C ASP A 397 16.40 -4.85 -23.53
N GLU A 398 17.60 -4.90 -24.08
CA GLU A 398 18.42 -3.71 -24.35
C GLU A 398 17.73 -2.74 -25.33
N ALA A 399 17.05 -3.26 -26.35
CA ALA A 399 16.34 -2.43 -27.33
C ALA A 399 15.16 -1.69 -26.67
N GLN A 400 14.36 -2.40 -25.88
CA GLN A 400 13.27 -1.81 -25.09
C GLN A 400 13.78 -0.80 -24.08
N ALA A 401 14.90 -1.09 -23.42
CA ALA A 401 15.51 -0.18 -22.46
C ALA A 401 15.95 1.13 -23.13
N GLN A 402 16.62 1.03 -24.27
CA GLN A 402 17.07 2.18 -25.04
C GLN A 402 15.89 3.03 -25.53
N GLU A 403 14.84 2.41 -26.07
CA GLU A 403 13.63 3.12 -26.51
C GLU A 403 12.97 3.89 -25.35
N LEU A 404 12.89 3.28 -24.16
CA LEU A 404 12.31 3.92 -22.97
C LEU A 404 13.14 5.13 -22.50
N LEU A 405 14.47 5.03 -22.55
CA LEU A 405 15.38 6.13 -22.20
C LEU A 405 15.28 7.28 -23.21
N GLU A 406 15.26 6.97 -24.51
CA GLU A 406 15.13 7.96 -25.58
C GLU A 406 13.81 8.72 -25.50
N ARG A 407 12.70 8.01 -25.27
CA ARG A 407 11.36 8.60 -25.11
C ARG A 407 11.30 9.59 -23.95
N ASN A 408 12.11 9.38 -22.92
CA ASN A 408 12.14 10.19 -21.70
C ASN A 408 13.45 10.98 -21.56
N ALA A 409 14.06 11.38 -22.68
CA ALA A 409 15.29 12.16 -22.69
C ALA A 409 15.19 13.40 -21.77
N GLY A 410 16.17 13.54 -20.88
CA GLY A 410 16.24 14.61 -19.87
C GLY A 410 15.56 14.29 -18.54
N PHE A 411 14.86 13.16 -18.40
CA PHE A 411 14.40 12.70 -17.10
C PHE A 411 15.60 12.32 -16.22
N SER A 412 15.70 12.94 -15.04
CA SER A 412 16.83 12.72 -14.14
C SER A 412 16.37 12.67 -12.68
N VAL A 413 16.76 11.59 -12.02
CA VAL A 413 16.64 11.38 -10.58
C VAL A 413 17.91 10.74 -10.05
N ARG A 414 18.15 10.89 -8.75
CA ARG A 414 19.35 10.43 -8.04
C ARG A 414 18.97 9.70 -6.76
N HIS A 415 19.92 9.04 -6.13
CA HIS A 415 19.72 8.31 -4.87
C HIS A 415 19.05 9.15 -3.77
N TYR A 416 19.28 10.47 -3.76
CA TYR A 416 18.73 11.40 -2.78
C TYR A 416 17.35 11.99 -3.16
N ASN A 417 16.69 11.49 -4.21
CA ASN A 417 15.31 11.85 -4.51
C ASN A 417 14.36 10.90 -3.81
N GLU A 418 13.67 11.41 -2.79
CA GLU A 418 12.67 10.69 -2.03
C GLU A 418 11.35 10.51 -2.80
N MET A 419 10.49 9.61 -2.30
CA MET A 419 9.29 9.12 -3.00
C MET A 419 8.30 10.21 -3.44
N GLN A 420 8.03 11.25 -2.64
CA GLN A 420 7.20 12.39 -3.02
C GLN A 420 7.80 13.10 -4.25
N THR A 421 9.09 13.42 -4.24
CA THR A 421 9.79 14.00 -5.39
C THR A 421 9.76 13.08 -6.60
N LEU A 422 9.97 11.76 -6.42
CA LEU A 422 9.92 10.77 -7.50
C LEU A 422 8.53 10.72 -8.13
N ILE A 423 7.47 10.64 -7.32
CA ILE A 423 6.08 10.61 -7.77
C ILE A 423 5.75 11.84 -8.62
N PHE A 424 6.04 13.07 -8.15
CA PHE A 424 5.76 14.29 -8.92
C PHE A 424 6.56 14.39 -10.22
N LYS A 425 7.85 14.04 -10.20
CA LYS A 425 8.68 14.02 -11.40
C LYS A 425 8.16 13.00 -12.42
N THR A 426 7.75 11.83 -11.94
CA THR A 426 7.24 10.74 -12.78
C THR A 426 5.90 11.10 -13.40
N HIS A 427 4.99 11.65 -12.60
CA HIS A 427 3.71 12.17 -13.10
C HIS A 427 3.91 13.19 -14.23
N ALA A 428 4.78 14.18 -14.03
CA ALA A 428 5.10 15.17 -15.06
C ALA A 428 5.73 14.54 -16.33
N ALA A 429 6.56 13.50 -16.17
CA ALA A 429 7.13 12.76 -17.29
C ALA A 429 6.05 11.98 -18.06
N ILE A 430 5.11 11.33 -17.35
CA ILE A 430 3.97 10.63 -17.95
C ILE A 430 3.08 11.62 -18.72
N GLN A 431 2.74 12.78 -18.14
CA GLN A 431 1.98 13.83 -18.82
C GLN A 431 2.65 14.32 -20.11
N LYS A 432 3.98 14.46 -20.11
CA LYS A 432 4.74 14.84 -21.30
C LYS A 432 4.76 13.74 -22.36
N ALA A 433 5.00 12.49 -21.95
CA ALA A 433 5.19 11.37 -22.86
C ALA A 433 3.89 10.79 -23.41
N ARG A 434 2.81 10.84 -22.63
CA ARG A 434 1.48 10.27 -22.92
C ARG A 434 0.36 11.19 -22.41
N PRO A 435 0.23 12.43 -22.93
CA PRO A 435 -0.83 13.35 -22.49
C PRO A 435 -2.24 12.84 -22.79
N ASP A 436 -2.37 11.87 -23.70
CA ASP A 436 -3.64 11.24 -24.09
C ASP A 436 -4.29 10.46 -22.94
N ILE A 437 -3.52 9.80 -22.06
CA ILE A 437 -4.09 8.94 -21.00
C ILE A 437 -4.92 9.72 -19.96
N PHE A 438 -4.71 11.04 -19.86
CA PHE A 438 -5.44 11.93 -18.95
C PHE A 438 -6.68 12.57 -19.60
N LYS A 439 -6.95 12.31 -20.88
CA LYS A 439 -8.10 12.88 -21.63
C LYS A 439 -9.34 11.98 -21.64
N HIS A 440 -9.36 10.98 -20.75
CA HIS A 440 -10.40 9.97 -20.64
C HIS A 440 -11.28 10.25 -19.41
N PRO A 441 -12.36 11.04 -19.53
CA PRO A 441 -13.23 11.34 -18.40
C PRO A 441 -13.86 10.08 -17.77
N GLU A 442 -14.03 9.01 -18.56
CA GLU A 442 -14.52 7.71 -18.09
C GLU A 442 -13.57 7.00 -17.12
N TYR A 443 -12.29 7.41 -17.06
CA TYR A 443 -11.32 6.90 -16.08
C TYR A 443 -11.52 7.50 -14.68
N PHE A 444 -12.33 8.55 -14.55
CA PHE A 444 -12.48 9.29 -13.30
C PHE A 444 -13.94 9.29 -12.85
N TRP A 445 -14.23 8.49 -11.83
CA TRP A 445 -15.57 8.38 -11.26
C TRP A 445 -15.84 9.51 -10.29
N LYS A 446 -17.00 10.15 -10.46
CA LYS A 446 -17.48 11.20 -9.56
C LYS A 446 -18.12 10.60 -8.32
N MET A 447 -17.90 11.24 -7.19
CA MET A 447 -18.54 10.93 -5.92
C MET A 447 -18.71 12.19 -5.08
N SER A 448 -19.64 12.15 -4.14
CA SER A 448 -19.94 13.28 -3.27
C SER A 448 -18.74 13.66 -2.39
N GLY A 449 -18.47 14.96 -2.27
CA GLY A 449 -17.50 15.52 -1.33
C GLY A 449 -18.01 15.72 0.10
N LYS A 450 -19.27 15.38 0.41
CA LYS A 450 -19.90 15.62 1.72
C LYS A 450 -19.16 14.99 2.90
N GLU A 451 -18.53 13.84 2.68
CA GLU A 451 -17.74 13.12 3.69
C GLU A 451 -16.41 13.83 4.05
N TRP A 452 -16.04 14.85 3.26
CA TRP A 452 -14.97 15.81 3.54
C TRP A 452 -15.52 17.17 4.00
N GLY A 453 -16.83 17.25 4.22
CA GLY A 453 -17.56 18.47 4.51
C GLY A 453 -17.68 19.42 3.32
N LEU A 454 -17.39 19.02 2.08
CA LEU A 454 -17.53 19.91 0.92
C LEU A 454 -19.01 20.22 0.65
N GLU A 455 -19.28 21.31 -0.07
CA GLU A 455 -20.65 21.72 -0.41
C GLU A 455 -21.30 20.74 -1.42
N ASP A 456 -22.63 20.77 -1.53
CA ASP A 456 -23.40 19.79 -2.32
C ASP A 456 -23.03 19.71 -3.81
N GLU A 457 -22.43 20.78 -4.37
CA GLU A 457 -22.02 20.86 -5.78
C GLU A 457 -20.53 20.50 -6.00
N GLU A 458 -19.77 20.24 -4.92
CA GLU A 458 -18.33 19.95 -4.99
C GLU A 458 -18.06 18.44 -5.08
N ASP A 459 -18.21 17.91 -6.29
CA ASP A 459 -17.89 16.52 -6.58
C ASP A 459 -16.37 16.26 -6.52
N ILE A 460 -16.01 15.15 -5.89
CA ILE A 460 -14.67 14.56 -5.93
C ILE A 460 -14.62 13.58 -7.09
N THR A 461 -13.51 13.55 -7.80
CA THR A 461 -13.22 12.53 -8.80
C THR A 461 -12.11 11.61 -8.31
N ILE A 462 -12.30 10.30 -8.50
CA ILE A 462 -11.33 9.25 -8.14
C ILE A 462 -11.13 8.33 -9.33
N LEU A 463 -9.92 7.77 -9.47
CA LEU A 463 -9.60 6.83 -10.54
C LEU A 463 -10.49 5.56 -10.45
N ALA A 464 -11.09 5.19 -11.57
CA ALA A 464 -11.83 3.95 -11.77
C ALA A 464 -10.93 2.72 -11.61
N PRO A 465 -11.47 1.53 -11.25
CA PRO A 465 -10.70 0.29 -11.26
C PRO A 465 -10.18 -0.01 -12.68
N ALA A 466 -9.01 -0.65 -12.76
CA ALA A 466 -8.36 -0.96 -14.04
C ALA A 466 -9.01 -2.13 -14.81
N PHE A 467 -10.13 -2.67 -14.34
CA PHE A 467 -10.81 -3.80 -14.95
C PHE A 467 -12.33 -3.62 -14.95
N LYS A 468 -12.99 -4.31 -15.87
CA LYS A 468 -14.45 -4.45 -15.94
C LYS A 468 -14.84 -5.91 -16.00
N LEU A 469 -16.02 -6.20 -15.50
CA LEU A 469 -16.66 -7.50 -15.55
C LEU A 469 -17.95 -7.33 -16.38
N GLU A 470 -18.18 -8.20 -17.38
CA GLU A 470 -19.29 -8.05 -18.33
C GLU A 470 -20.68 -7.99 -17.67
N LYS A 471 -20.91 -8.79 -16.63
CA LYS A 471 -22.19 -8.92 -15.92
C LYS A 471 -22.17 -8.26 -14.54
N SER A 472 -21.04 -8.30 -13.85
CA SER A 472 -20.90 -7.76 -12.49
C SER A 472 -20.66 -6.25 -12.50
N ARG A 473 -21.49 -5.51 -11.75
CA ARG A 473 -21.33 -4.08 -11.52
C ARG A 473 -20.24 -3.83 -10.48
N LEU A 474 -19.35 -2.88 -10.79
CA LEU A 474 -18.32 -2.36 -9.89
C LEU A 474 -18.68 -0.94 -9.49
N GLU A 475 -18.59 -0.62 -8.20
CA GLU A 475 -18.82 0.73 -7.70
C GLU A 475 -18.26 0.94 -6.29
N TYR A 476 -18.01 2.20 -5.93
CA TYR A 476 -17.80 2.58 -4.53
C TYR A 476 -19.10 3.12 -3.96
N THR A 477 -19.76 2.34 -3.09
CA THR A 477 -21.02 2.75 -2.44
C THR A 477 -20.81 3.83 -1.38
N VAL A 478 -19.62 3.91 -0.80
CA VAL A 478 -19.23 4.92 0.18
C VAL A 478 -18.21 5.88 -0.46
N PRO A 479 -18.46 7.21 -0.49
CA PRO A 479 -17.48 8.17 -0.95
C PRO A 479 -16.19 8.16 -0.10
N SER A 480 -15.11 8.68 -0.68
CA SER A 480 -13.92 9.02 0.09
C SER A 480 -14.26 10.04 1.19
N GLY A 481 -13.61 9.96 2.35
CA GLY A 481 -13.88 10.86 3.47
C GLY A 481 -12.75 10.95 4.48
N SER A 482 -12.90 11.89 5.41
CA SER A 482 -11.91 12.13 6.45
C SER A 482 -11.84 11.01 7.49
N ARG A 483 -10.75 11.01 8.25
CA ARG A 483 -10.48 10.05 9.32
C ARG A 483 -11.49 10.18 10.48
N GLY A 484 -11.93 9.05 11.04
CA GLY A 484 -12.66 9.00 12.30
C GLY A 484 -14.12 9.50 12.26
N ARG A 485 -14.70 9.69 11.08
CA ARG A 485 -16.02 10.31 10.89
C ARG A 485 -17.21 9.38 11.13
N SER A 486 -17.00 8.07 11.14
CA SER A 486 -18.05 7.06 11.18
C SER A 486 -18.07 6.31 12.52
N LYS A 487 -19.26 5.86 12.91
CA LYS A 487 -19.43 4.97 14.09
C LYS A 487 -18.83 3.58 13.83
N PRO A 488 -18.32 2.90 14.86
CA PRO A 488 -17.78 1.56 14.76
C PRO A 488 -18.91 0.50 14.76
N GLU A 489 -19.76 0.53 13.74
CA GLU A 489 -20.90 -0.39 13.61
C GLU A 489 -21.11 -0.84 12.16
N TRP A 490 -21.54 -2.09 11.97
CA TRP A 490 -21.95 -2.59 10.65
C TRP A 490 -23.29 -1.99 10.25
N LEU A 491 -23.47 -1.71 8.95
CA LEU A 491 -24.78 -1.33 8.44
C LEU A 491 -25.72 -2.55 8.48
N ASN A 492 -26.98 -2.30 8.83
CA ASN A 492 -28.04 -3.32 8.93
C ASN A 492 -28.53 -3.76 7.56
#